data_AF-A0A2W2BXV4-F1
#
_entry.id   AF-A0A2W2BXV4-F1
#
_cell.length_a   1.000
_cell.length_b   1.000
_cell.length_c   1.000
_cell.angle_alpha   90.00
_cell.angle_beta   90.00
_cell.angle_gamma   90.00
#
_symmetry.space_group_name_H-M   'P 1'
#
loop_
_entity.id
_entity.type
_entity.pdbx_description
1 polymer ?
#
loop_
_entity_poly.entity_id
_entity_poly.type
_entity_poly.pdbx_seq_one_letter_code
_entity_poly.pdbx_strand_id
1 'polypeptide(L)'
;MIAMPGFVETHHHMWSALGRNFVSTGFEYFAAKSATVAAYQPDDFYDSVLLGLVECAGAGVTTVNNWAHNVRGPEYADAELQAHADGLVRAR
;
A
#
# COMPACT_ATOMS: atom_id res chain seq x y z
N MET A 1 19.79 -19.88 13.99
CA MET A 1 18.67 -18.94 13.81
C MET A 1 18.83 -17.84 14.85
N ILE A 2 18.72 -16.57 14.44
CA ILE A 2 18.66 -15.43 15.36
C ILE A 2 17.19 -14.98 15.41
N ALA A 3 16.65 -14.77 16.60
CA ALA A 3 15.33 -14.19 16.79
C ALA A 3 15.46 -12.71 17.16
N MET A 4 14.56 -11.88 16.66
CA MET A 4 14.49 -10.45 16.93
C MET A 4 13.03 -9.96 16.87
N PRO A 5 12.73 -8.78 17.45
CA PRO A 5 11.44 -8.12 17.21
C PRO A 5 11.23 -7.87 15.71
N GLY A 6 9.98 -7.94 15.27
CA GLY A 6 9.64 -7.57 13.89
C GLY A 6 9.85 -6.08 13.65
N PHE A 7 10.16 -5.72 12.40
CA PHE A 7 10.35 -4.33 12.02
C PHE A 7 9.04 -3.53 12.09
N VAL A 8 9.20 -2.22 12.29
CA VAL A 8 8.12 -1.23 12.29
C VAL A 8 8.35 -0.33 11.10
N GLU A 9 7.50 -0.45 10.08
CA GLU A 9 7.47 0.46 8.95
C GLU A 9 6.65 1.70 9.32
N THR A 10 7.32 2.84 9.38
CA THR A 10 6.77 4.07 9.97
C THR A 10 6.01 4.93 8.98
N HIS A 11 6.16 4.73 7.68
CA HIS A 11 5.51 5.54 6.64
C HIS A 11 5.47 4.82 5.29
N HIS A 12 4.31 4.30 4.90
CA HIS A 12 4.16 3.59 3.62
C HIS A 12 2.92 4.01 2.83
N HIS A 13 3.09 4.29 1.53
CA HIS A 13 1.99 4.63 0.61
C HIS A 13 1.52 3.37 -0.12
N MET A 14 0.76 2.53 0.59
CA MET A 14 0.44 1.18 0.13
C MET A 14 -0.49 1.15 -1.09
N TRP A 15 -1.36 2.16 -1.24
CA TRP A 15 -2.19 2.35 -2.44
C TRP A 15 -1.38 2.34 -3.74
N SER A 16 -0.06 2.62 -3.68
CA SER A 16 0.81 2.72 -4.85
C SER A 16 1.58 1.44 -5.21
N ALA A 17 1.43 0.35 -4.46
CA ALA A 17 2.21 -0.88 -4.63
C ALA A 17 2.05 -1.51 -6.03
N LEU A 18 0.81 -1.61 -6.54
CA LEU A 18 0.54 -2.10 -7.90
C LEU A 18 1.17 -1.23 -8.98
N GLY A 19 1.13 0.10 -8.79
CA GLY A 19 1.66 1.09 -9.72
C GLY A 19 3.16 1.38 -9.52
N ARG A 20 3.88 0.45 -8.89
CA ARG A 20 5.34 0.56 -8.78
C ARG A 20 5.97 0.52 -10.16
N ASN A 21 6.96 1.38 -10.39
CA ASN A 21 7.70 1.50 -11.64
C ASN A 21 6.88 1.97 -12.86
N PHE A 22 5.69 2.57 -12.69
CA PHE A 22 4.94 3.21 -13.79
C PHE A 22 5.49 4.58 -14.23
N VAL A 23 6.72 4.89 -13.84
CA VAL A 23 7.43 6.09 -14.27
C VAL A 23 8.16 5.82 -15.59
N SER A 24 8.28 6.83 -16.43
CA SER A 24 9.13 6.78 -17.63
C SER A 24 9.72 8.15 -17.90
N THR A 25 10.72 8.23 -18.77
CA THR A 25 11.31 9.52 -19.17
C THR A 25 10.23 10.42 -19.77
N GLY A 26 9.99 11.56 -19.12
CA GLY A 26 8.93 12.50 -19.51
C GLY A 26 7.55 12.19 -18.90
N PHE A 27 7.45 11.14 -18.09
CA PHE A 27 6.28 10.77 -17.29
C PHE A 27 6.71 10.41 -15.87
N GLU A 28 7.14 11.44 -15.15
CA GLU A 28 7.80 11.34 -13.86
C GLU A 28 6.81 11.07 -12.71
N TYR A 29 7.34 10.82 -11.51
CA TYR A 29 6.61 10.34 -10.33
C TYR A 29 5.20 10.93 -10.14
N PHE A 30 5.06 12.25 -10.00
CA PHE A 30 3.77 12.86 -9.70
C PHE A 30 2.76 12.74 -10.85
N ALA A 31 3.21 12.81 -12.10
CA ALA A 31 2.36 12.63 -13.26
C ALA A 31 1.87 11.17 -13.33
N ALA A 32 2.78 10.21 -13.15
CA ALA A 32 2.46 8.79 -13.10
C ALA A 32 1.51 8.44 -11.96
N LYS A 33 1.76 8.96 -10.75
CA LYS A 33 0.91 8.72 -9.58
C LYS A 33 -0.47 9.34 -9.72
N SER A 34 -0.57 10.55 -10.27
CA SER A 34 -1.86 11.20 -10.57
C SER A 34 -2.67 10.43 -11.60
N ALA A 35 -2.04 9.93 -12.66
CA ALA A 35 -2.72 9.12 -13.66
C ALA A 35 -3.14 7.75 -13.11
N THR A 36 -2.29 7.11 -12.31
CA THR A 36 -2.56 5.81 -11.69
C THR A 36 -3.76 5.90 -10.75
N VAL A 37 -3.75 6.85 -9.81
CA VAL A 37 -4.85 7.01 -8.84
C VAL A 37 -6.16 7.43 -9.52
N ALA A 38 -6.09 8.14 -10.65
CA ALA A 38 -7.27 8.51 -11.42
C ALA A 38 -7.98 7.29 -12.04
N ALA A 39 -7.23 6.25 -12.41
CA ALA A 39 -7.74 5.03 -13.02
C ALA A 39 -8.21 3.97 -12.01
N TYR A 40 -7.63 3.97 -10.81
CA TYR A 40 -7.92 2.95 -9.79
C TYR A 40 -9.37 2.97 -9.32
N GLN A 41 -9.94 1.78 -9.17
CA GLN A 41 -11.20 1.46 -8.51
C GLN A 41 -10.95 0.98 -7.07
N PRO A 42 -12.00 0.82 -6.24
CA PRO A 42 -11.85 0.30 -4.87
C PRO A 42 -11.09 -1.03 -4.81
N ASP A 43 -11.35 -1.95 -5.74
CA ASP A 43 -10.65 -3.24 -5.79
C ASP A 43 -9.15 -3.09 -6.04
N ASP A 44 -8.72 -2.12 -6.86
CA ASP A 44 -7.29 -1.84 -7.06
C ASP A 44 -6.62 -1.34 -5.77
N PHE A 45 -7.34 -0.60 -4.93
CA PHE A 45 -6.84 -0.17 -3.63
C PHE A 45 -6.70 -1.37 -2.67
N TYR A 46 -7.69 -2.27 -2.63
CA TYR A 46 -7.60 -3.51 -1.88
C TYR A 46 -6.36 -4.33 -2.29
N ASP A 47 -6.23 -4.62 -3.58
CA ASP A 47 -5.14 -5.43 -4.12
C ASP A 47 -3.77 -4.79 -3.90
N SER A 48 -3.68 -3.47 -4.05
CA SER A 48 -2.43 -2.71 -3.83
C SER A 48 -2.02 -2.72 -2.35
N VAL A 49 -2.97 -2.49 -1.43
CA VAL A 49 -2.67 -2.58 0.01
C VAL A 49 -2.30 -4.00 0.41
N LEU A 50 -3.04 -5.02 -0.05
CA LEU A 50 -2.74 -6.41 0.27
C LEU A 50 -1.35 -6.83 -0.24
N LEU A 51 -0.98 -6.42 -1.45
CA LEU A 51 0.35 -6.67 -2.00
C LEU A 51 1.44 -6.03 -1.13
N GLY A 52 1.27 -4.78 -0.72
CA GLY A 52 2.22 -4.13 0.19
C GLY A 52 2.33 -4.82 1.55
N LEU A 53 1.23 -5.36 2.10
CA LEU A 53 1.22 -6.09 3.37
C LEU A 53 1.99 -7.41 3.26
N VAL A 54 1.80 -8.14 2.16
CA VAL A 54 2.54 -9.38 1.88
C VAL A 54 4.03 -9.12 1.75
N GLU A 55 4.42 -8.03 1.09
CA GLU A 55 5.82 -7.61 0.97
C GLU A 55 6.43 -7.22 2.32
N CYS A 56 5.68 -6.48 3.14
CA CYS A 56 6.06 -6.16 4.52
C CYS A 56 6.32 -7.43 5.33
N ALA A 57 5.39 -8.39 5.31
CA ALA A 57 5.52 -9.64 6.04
C ALA A 57 6.77 -10.43 5.58
N GLY A 58 6.99 -10.52 4.26
CA GLY A 58 8.16 -11.17 3.68
C GLY A 58 9.50 -10.51 4.05
N ALA A 59 9.49 -9.21 4.33
CA ALA A 59 10.65 -8.44 4.79
C ALA A 59 10.86 -8.45 6.32
N GLY A 60 10.01 -9.15 7.08
CA GLY A 60 10.07 -9.19 8.54
C GLY A 60 9.43 -7.98 9.23
N VAL A 61 8.65 -7.17 8.50
CA VAL A 61 7.83 -6.09 9.07
C VAL A 61 6.59 -6.69 9.71
N THR A 62 6.32 -6.29 10.95
CA THR A 62 5.14 -6.75 11.71
C THR A 62 4.18 -5.63 12.07
N THR A 63 4.62 -4.37 11.95
CA THR A 63 3.78 -3.19 12.11
C THR A 63 4.04 -2.22 10.97
N VAL A 64 2.98 -1.68 10.36
CA VAL A 64 3.05 -0.70 9.29
C VAL A 64 2.12 0.48 9.58
N ASN A 65 2.58 1.68 9.25
CA ASN A 65 1.74 2.87 9.16
C ASN A 65 1.39 3.11 7.69
N ASN A 66 0.15 2.79 7.31
CA ASN A 66 -0.34 3.02 5.95
C ASN A 66 -0.79 4.47 5.79
N TRP A 67 0.01 5.27 5.10
CA TRP A 67 -0.30 6.67 4.81
C TRP A 67 -1.27 6.79 3.62
N ALA A 68 -2.54 6.54 3.91
CA ALA A 68 -3.66 6.52 2.97
C ALA A 68 -4.15 7.94 2.60
N HIS A 69 -3.32 8.70 1.89
CA HIS A 69 -3.66 10.08 1.48
C HIS A 69 -4.50 10.19 0.18
N ASN A 70 -4.81 9.06 -0.45
CA ASN A 70 -5.44 8.99 -1.77
C ASN A 70 -6.85 8.37 -1.75
N VAL A 71 -7.50 8.37 -0.58
CA VAL A 71 -8.88 7.92 -0.42
C VAL A 71 -9.81 8.84 -1.21
N ARG A 72 -10.45 8.30 -2.27
CA ARG A 72 -11.32 9.07 -3.19
C ARG A 72 -12.80 9.06 -2.80
N GLY A 73 -13.18 8.15 -1.91
CA GLY A 73 -14.55 7.94 -1.41
C GLY A 73 -14.56 6.88 -0.31
N PRO A 74 -15.68 6.73 0.43
CA PRO A 74 -15.81 5.72 1.49
C PRO A 74 -15.47 4.30 1.04
N GLU A 75 -15.90 3.92 -0.17
CA GLU A 75 -15.65 2.60 -0.75
C GLU A 75 -14.16 2.28 -0.92
N TYR A 76 -13.31 3.30 -1.14
CA TYR A 76 -11.87 3.13 -1.23
C TYR A 76 -11.25 2.91 0.15
N ALA A 77 -11.75 3.62 1.17
CA ALA A 77 -11.31 3.39 2.55
C ALA A 77 -11.71 2.00 3.04
N ASP A 78 -12.94 1.56 2.73
CA ASP A 78 -13.43 0.22 3.07
C ASP A 78 -12.56 -0.87 2.44
N ALA A 79 -12.17 -0.68 1.17
CA ALA A 79 -11.26 -1.59 0.47
C ALA A 79 -9.88 -1.67 1.13
N GLU A 80 -9.25 -0.53 1.47
CA GLU A 80 -7.97 -0.53 2.17
C GLU A 80 -8.07 -1.17 3.57
N LEU A 81 -9.15 -0.90 4.32
CA LEU A 81 -9.40 -1.50 5.64
C LEU A 81 -9.60 -3.01 5.55
N GLN A 82 -10.32 -3.49 4.53
CA GLN A 82 -10.50 -4.92 4.28
C GLN A 82 -9.16 -5.59 3.95
N ALA A 83 -8.31 -4.95 3.15
CA ALA A 83 -6.96 -5.46 2.88
C ALA A 83 -6.10 -5.56 4.16
N HIS A 84 -6.19 -4.58 5.07
CA HIS A 84 -5.53 -4.65 6.38
C HIS A 84 -6.06 -5.77 7.27
N ALA A 85 -7.37 -6.03 7.24
CA ALA A 85 -7.96 -7.16 7.97
C ALA A 85 -7.45 -8.51 7.43
N ASP A 86 -7.30 -8.63 6.11
CA ASP A 86 -6.87 -9.87 5.44
C ASP A 86 -5.35 -10.09 5.45
N GLY A 87 -4.55 -9.01 5.47
CA GLY A 87 -3.09 -9.04 5.28
C GLY A 87 -2.25 -9.36 6.52
N LEU A 88 -2.88 -9.57 7.69
CA LEU A 88 -2.27 -10.06 8.95
C LEU A 88 -1.04 -9.29 9.50
N VAL A 89 -0.65 -8.15 8.91
CA VAL A 89 0.35 -7.21 9.46
C VAL A 89 -0.38 -6.17 10.31
N ARG A 90 0.18 -5.80 11.46
CA ARG A 90 -0.45 -4.80 12.33
C ARG A 90 -0.43 -3.43 11.66
N ALA A 91 -1.61 -2.89 11.35
CA ALA A 91 -1.75 -1.52 10.85
C ALA A 91 -2.08 -0.52 11.98
N ARG A 92 -1.62 0.72 11.82
CA ARG A 92 -1.95 1.88 12.66
C ARG A 92 -2.30 3.06 11.77
#